data_AF-A0A7Y5F010-F1
#
_entry.id   AF-A0A7Y5F010-F1
#
_cell.length_a   1.000
_cell.length_b   1.000
_cell.length_c   1.000
_cell.angle_alpha   90.00
_cell.angle_beta   90.00
_cell.angle_gamma   90.00
#
_symmetry.space_group_name_H-M   'P 1'
#
loop_
_entity.id
_entity.type
_entity.pdbx_description
1 polymer ?
#
loop_
_entity_poly.entity_id
_entity_poly.type
_entity_poly.pdbx_seq_one_letter_code
_entity_poly.pdbx_strand_id
1 'polypeptide(L)'
;MKKEMTPLVNRCACERCRSELLYPEKQTHHQFNLLMSRLNEQQRRWLAGWEAARIGWGGIRLMAEVTGLSAKTIRRGMRELEEGLKGRPMRGVRRCETVFDHQ
;
A
#
# COMPACT_ATOMS: atom_id res chain seq x y z
N MET A 1 -25.52 -12.22 -10.11
CA MET A 1 -24.95 -11.09 -10.91
C MET A 1 -23.93 -10.36 -10.05
N LYS A 2 -22.63 -10.58 -10.24
CA LYS A 2 -21.60 -9.85 -9.49
C LYS A 2 -21.49 -8.46 -10.13
N LYS A 3 -21.90 -7.41 -9.42
CA LYS A 3 -21.64 -6.02 -9.84
C LYS A 3 -20.14 -5.88 -10.03
N GLU A 4 -19.70 -5.65 -11.26
CA GLU A 4 -18.36 -5.15 -11.54
C GLU A 4 -18.29 -3.73 -10.97
N MET A 5 -17.85 -3.63 -9.73
CA MET A 5 -17.56 -2.38 -9.08
C MET A 5 -16.08 -2.11 -9.32
N THR A 6 -15.78 -1.39 -10.40
CA THR A 6 -14.40 -0.95 -10.70
C THR A 6 -13.89 -0.22 -9.46
N PRO A 7 -12.89 -0.75 -8.75
CA PRO A 7 -12.46 -0.12 -7.51
C PRO A 7 -11.89 1.25 -7.86
N LEU A 8 -12.39 2.29 -7.18
CA LEU A 8 -11.93 3.66 -7.38
C LEU A 8 -10.43 3.72 -7.09
N VAL A 9 -9.63 3.90 -8.14
CA VAL A 9 -8.17 4.02 -8.05
C VAL A 9 -7.86 5.41 -7.51
N ASN A 10 -7.15 5.49 -6.38
CA ASN A 10 -6.78 6.76 -5.80
C ASN A 10 -5.87 7.55 -6.76
N ARG A 11 -6.15 8.83 -6.96
CA ARG A 11 -5.23 9.74 -7.66
C ARG A 11 -4.23 10.27 -6.64
N CYS A 12 -2.95 10.10 -6.94
CA CYS A 12 -1.89 10.62 -6.07
C CYS A 12 -1.95 12.15 -6.00
N ALA A 13 -1.87 12.68 -4.78
CA ALA A 13 -1.91 14.11 -4.49
C ALA A 13 -0.53 14.69 -4.16
N CYS A 14 0.59 14.01 -4.45
CA CYS A 14 1.91 14.57 -4.20
C CYS A 14 2.26 15.67 -5.23
N GLU A 15 3.21 16.53 -4.90
CA GLU A 15 3.64 17.65 -5.76
C GLU A 15 4.09 17.18 -7.15
N ARG A 16 4.87 16.09 -7.22
CA ARG A 16 5.34 15.52 -8.50
C ARG A 16 4.20 15.02 -9.37
N CYS A 17 3.17 14.41 -8.77
CA CYS A 17 2.02 13.91 -9.53
C CYS A 17 1.05 15.01 -9.96
N ARG A 18 0.97 16.12 -9.21
CA ARG A 18 0.16 17.28 -9.59
C ARG A 18 0.81 18.19 -10.64
N SER A 19 2.14 18.18 -10.74
CA SER A 19 2.86 18.93 -11.76
C SER A 19 2.46 18.52 -13.18
N GLU A 20 2.57 19.42 -14.16
CA GLU A 20 2.38 19.09 -15.58
C GLU A 20 3.58 18.33 -16.17
N LEU A 21 4.75 18.41 -15.52
CA LEU A 21 5.97 17.76 -15.98
C LEU A 21 5.89 16.22 -15.90
N LEU A 22 6.62 15.55 -16.78
CA LEU A 22 6.72 14.09 -16.81
C LEU A 22 7.76 13.60 -15.80
N TYR A 23 7.29 13.21 -14.62
CA TYR A 23 8.09 12.56 -13.58
C TYR A 23 7.90 11.03 -13.63
N PRO A 24 8.96 10.21 -13.63
CA PRO A 24 8.83 8.75 -13.59
C PRO A 24 7.94 8.22 -12.45
N GLU A 25 7.95 8.91 -11.32
CA GLU A 25 7.17 8.57 -10.12
C GLU A 25 5.66 8.64 -10.37
N LYS A 26 5.18 9.39 -11.37
CA LYS A 26 3.76 9.41 -11.74
C LYS A 26 3.27 8.02 -12.11
N GLN A 27 4.02 7.33 -12.97
CA GLN A 27 3.68 5.98 -13.41
C GLN A 27 3.76 5.01 -12.25
N THR A 28 4.83 5.08 -11.44
CA THR A 28 5.00 4.23 -10.26
C THR A 28 3.87 4.41 -9.25
N HIS A 29 3.49 5.65 -8.93
CA HIS A 29 2.39 5.93 -8.01
C HIS A 29 1.03 5.49 -8.56
N HIS A 30 0.81 5.61 -9.87
CA HIS A 30 -0.40 5.09 -10.50
C HIS A 30 -0.48 3.56 -10.39
N GLN A 31 0.60 2.85 -10.72
CA GLN A 31 0.69 1.40 -10.56
C GLN A 31 0.52 0.97 -9.10
N PHE A 32 1.11 1.70 -8.16
CA PHE A 32 0.93 1.46 -6.73
C PHE A 32 -0.55 1.55 -6.32
N ASN A 33 -1.25 2.60 -6.74
CA ASN A 33 -2.67 2.76 -6.43
C ASN A 33 -3.57 1.76 -7.16
N LEU A 34 -3.19 1.30 -8.36
CA LEU A 34 -3.85 0.18 -9.02
C LEU A 34 -3.75 -1.10 -8.19
N LEU A 35 -2.57 -1.42 -7.65
CA LEU A 35 -2.40 -2.56 -6.74
C LEU A 35 -3.22 -2.38 -5.46
N MET A 36 -3.15 -1.21 -4.84
CA MET A 36 -3.94 -0.88 -3.63
C MET A 36 -5.44 -1.08 -3.84
N SER A 37 -5.96 -0.81 -5.03
CA SER A 37 -7.39 -0.99 -5.37
C SER A 37 -7.87 -2.46 -5.27
N ARG A 38 -6.96 -3.43 -5.32
CA ARG A 38 -7.24 -4.87 -5.22
C ARG A 38 -7.04 -5.45 -3.84
N LEU A 39 -6.45 -4.67 -2.94
CA LEU A 39 -6.13 -5.08 -1.58
C LEU A 39 -7.27 -4.75 -0.62
N ASN A 40 -7.49 -5.61 0.38
CA ASN A 40 -8.39 -5.29 1.48
C ASN A 40 -7.80 -4.18 2.38
N GLU A 41 -8.58 -3.65 3.32
CA GLU A 41 -8.13 -2.55 4.20
C GLU A 41 -6.85 -2.88 4.98
N GLN A 42 -6.74 -4.12 5.46
CA GLN A 42 -5.59 -4.59 6.22
C GLN A 42 -4.33 -4.66 5.36
N GLN A 43 -4.44 -5.26 4.17
CA GLN A 43 -3.34 -5.37 3.22
C GLN A 43 -2.88 -4.00 2.70
N ARG A 44 -3.82 -3.09 2.40
CA ARG A 44 -3.50 -1.70 2.02
C ARG A 44 -2.69 -1.01 3.10
N ARG A 45 -3.11 -1.17 4.37
CA ARG A 45 -2.40 -0.60 5.51
C ARG A 45 -0.98 -1.14 5.64
N TRP A 46 -0.78 -2.45 5.50
CA TRP A 46 0.55 -3.05 5.57
C TRP A 46 1.44 -2.62 4.43
N LEU A 47 0.95 -2.66 3.19
CA LEU A 47 1.75 -2.26 2.03
C LEU A 47 2.18 -0.79 2.11
N ALA A 48 1.26 0.11 2.49
CA ALA A 48 1.59 1.52 2.67
C ALA A 48 2.58 1.75 3.83
N GLY A 49 2.46 0.97 4.91
CA GLY A 49 3.40 1.00 6.03
C GLY A 49 4.81 0.54 5.64
N TRP A 50 4.91 -0.61 4.97
CA TRP A 50 6.17 -1.15 4.46
C TRP A 50 6.86 -0.16 3.52
N GLU A 51 6.11 0.42 2.57
CA GLU A 51 6.66 1.36 1.61
C GLU A 51 7.10 2.67 2.28
N ALA A 52 6.33 3.18 3.24
CA ALA A 52 6.72 4.35 4.03
C ALA A 52 8.01 4.11 4.82
N ALA A 53 8.18 2.92 5.41
CA ALA A 53 9.40 2.53 6.11
C ALA A 53 10.60 2.44 5.15
N ARG A 54 10.41 1.86 3.96
CA ARG A 54 11.44 1.74 2.91
C ARG A 54 11.93 3.10 2.40
N ILE A 55 11.03 4.07 2.27
CA ILE A 55 11.37 5.45 1.87
C ILE A 55 12.16 6.17 2.98
N GLY A 56 11.88 5.86 4.25
CA GLY A 56 12.54 6.49 5.40
C GLY A 56 11.96 7.86 5.72
N TRP A 57 12.83 8.87 5.87
CA TRP A 57 12.39 10.21 6.27
C TRP A 57 11.42 10.82 5.25
N GLY A 58 10.29 11.35 5.73
CA GLY A 58 9.20 11.84 4.88
C GLY A 58 8.30 10.76 4.26
N GLY A 59 8.63 9.47 4.39
CA GLY A 59 7.89 8.36 3.77
C GLY A 59 6.42 8.30 4.19
N ILE A 60 6.10 8.55 5.46
CA ILE A 60 4.70 8.58 5.93
C ILE A 60 3.91 9.69 5.24
N ARG A 61 4.50 10.88 5.09
CA ARG A 61 3.84 12.01 4.43
C ARG A 61 3.63 11.70 2.95
N LEU A 62 4.67 11.25 2.27
CA LEU A 62 4.59 10.89 0.86
C LEU A 62 3.55 9.81 0.62
N MET A 63 3.54 8.74 1.42
CA MET A 63 2.57 7.66 1.27
C MET A 63 1.13 8.09 1.59
N ALA A 64 0.92 9.06 2.47
CA ALA A 64 -0.40 9.65 2.68
C ALA A 64 -0.88 10.38 1.43
N GLU A 65 -0.01 11.15 0.77
CA GLU A 65 -0.31 11.84 -0.49
C GLU A 65 -0.50 10.87 -1.67
N VAL A 66 0.28 9.79 -1.74
CA VAL A 66 0.15 8.76 -2.78
C VAL A 66 -1.15 7.98 -2.64
N THR A 67 -1.44 7.47 -1.45
CA THR A 67 -2.51 6.47 -1.25
C THR A 67 -3.82 7.04 -0.76
N GLY A 68 -3.83 8.27 -0.25
CA GLY A 68 -4.98 8.87 0.44
C GLY A 68 -5.23 8.30 1.84
N LEU A 69 -4.38 7.39 2.34
CA LEU A 69 -4.49 6.87 3.70
C LEU A 69 -4.02 7.90 4.72
N SER A 70 -4.66 7.89 5.90
CA SER A 70 -4.22 8.74 7.00
C SER A 70 -2.82 8.33 7.49
N ALA A 71 -2.03 9.31 7.93
CA ALA A 71 -0.73 9.05 8.56
C ALA A 71 -0.85 8.08 9.77
N LYS A 72 -1.96 8.14 10.52
CA LYS A 72 -2.26 7.20 11.61
C LYS A 72 -2.41 5.76 11.11
N THR A 73 -3.12 5.57 9.99
CA THR A 73 -3.28 4.26 9.35
C THR A 73 -1.93 3.71 8.91
N ILE A 74 -1.10 4.54 8.26
CA ILE A 74 0.23 4.15 7.78
C ILE A 74 1.14 3.74 8.94
N ARG A 75 1.25 4.57 9.99
CA ARG A 75 2.03 4.24 11.20
C ARG A 75 1.56 2.94 11.85
N ARG A 76 0.24 2.70 11.90
CA ARG A 76 -0.29 1.44 12.41
C ARG A 76 0.16 0.26 11.56
N GLY A 77 0.21 0.42 10.23
CA GLY A 77 0.75 -0.60 9.33
C GLY A 77 2.22 -0.92 9.58
N MET A 78 3.04 0.12 9.77
CA MET A 78 4.46 -0.02 10.14
C MET A 78 4.61 -0.81 11.45
N ARG A 79 3.93 -0.39 12.51
CA ARG A 79 3.97 -1.07 13.81
C ARG A 79 3.49 -2.53 13.72
N GLU A 80 2.41 -2.79 12.99
CA GLU A 80 1.91 -4.17 12.80
C GLU A 80 2.95 -5.05 12.09
N LEU A 81 3.73 -4.51 11.15
CA LEU A 81 4.83 -5.21 10.48
C LEU A 81 6.03 -5.43 11.42
N GLU A 82 6.42 -4.43 12.21
CA GLU A 82 7.47 -4.55 13.23
C GLU A 82 7.11 -5.61 14.29
N GLU A 83 5.83 -5.74 14.62
CA GLU A 83 5.31 -6.77 15.52
C GLU A 83 5.22 -8.16 14.87
N GLY A 84 5.60 -8.31 13.60
CA GLY A 84 5.55 -9.58 12.86
C GLY A 84 4.13 -10.04 12.54
N LEU A 85 3.18 -9.11 12.37
CA LEU A 85 1.77 -9.37 12.07
C LEU A 85 1.05 -10.28 13.11
N LYS A 86 1.55 -10.32 14.35
CA LYS A 86 0.97 -11.13 15.44
C LYS A 86 -0.54 -10.86 15.59
N GLY A 87 -1.33 -11.93 15.67
CA GLY A 87 -2.78 -11.86 15.84
C GLY A 87 -3.54 -11.32 14.61
N ARG A 88 -2.92 -11.30 13.42
CA ARG A 88 -3.54 -10.83 12.18
C ARG A 88 -3.63 -11.95 11.12
N PRO A 89 -4.70 -12.77 11.15
CA PRO A 89 -4.83 -13.89 10.22
C PRO A 89 -5.04 -13.40 8.77
N MET A 90 -4.40 -14.07 7.81
CA MET A 90 -4.71 -13.90 6.39
C MET A 90 -6.08 -14.51 6.09
N ARG A 91 -7.13 -13.68 6.04
CA ARG A 91 -8.47 -14.15 5.67
C ARG A 91 -8.63 -14.21 4.15
N GLY A 92 -9.02 -15.37 3.63
CA GLY A 92 -9.46 -15.53 2.23
C GLY A 92 -8.36 -15.45 1.18
N VAL A 93 -7.07 -15.48 1.58
CA VAL A 93 -5.93 -15.56 0.66
C VAL A 93 -5.40 -16.99 0.73
N ARG A 94 -5.33 -17.68 -0.42
CA ARG A 94 -4.67 -18.98 -0.50
C ARG A 94 -3.19 -18.78 -0.18
N ARG A 95 -2.62 -19.61 0.69
CA ARG A 95 -1.17 -19.64 0.87
C ARG A 95 -0.56 -19.97 -0.49
N CYS A 96 0.40 -19.15 -0.91
CA CYS A 96 1.34 -19.60 -1.91
C CYS A 96 2.28 -20.54 -1.14
N GLU A 97 2.29 -21.82 -1.50
CA GLU A 97 3.28 -22.75 -0.96
C GLU A 97 4.65 -22.24 -1.39
N THR A 98 5.43 -21.75 -0.44
CA THR A 98 6.81 -21.34 -0.68
C THR A 98 7.66 -22.62 -0.81
N VAL A 99 8.34 -22.78 -1.94
CA VAL A 99 9.29 -23.89 -2.20
C VAL A 99 10.56 -23.84 -1.35
N PHE A 100 10.67 -22.88 -0.42
CA PHE A 100 11.80 -22.72 0.49
C PHE A 100 11.40 -23.01 1.94
N ASP A 101 10.86 -24.21 2.18
CA ASP A 101 10.95 -24.83 3.51
C ASP A 101 12.32 -25.51 3.61
N HIS A 102 13.36 -24.72 3.91
CA HIS A 102 14.65 -25.28 4.33
C HIS A 102 14.98 -24.80 5.73
N GLN A 103 14.84 -25.75 6.66
CA GLN A 103 15.48 -25.92 7.98
C GLN A 103 15.53 -24.72 8.93
#